data_AF-A0A135L1S9-F1
#
_entry.id   AF-A0A135L1S9-F1
#
_cell.length_a   1.000
_cell.length_b   1.000
_cell.length_c   1.000
_cell.angle_alpha   90.00
_cell.angle_beta   90.00
_cell.angle_gamma   90.00
#
_symmetry.space_group_name_H-M   'P 1'
#
loop_
_entity.id
_entity.type
_entity.pdbx_description
1 polymer ?
#
loop_
_entity_poly.entity_id
_entity_poly.type
_entity_poly.pdbx_seq_one_letter_code
_entity_poly.pdbx_strand_id
1 'polypeptide(L)'
;MELMPFSAVQFLYNGISKQIDCVEQLIDDFGNDDLIEKQMKGIYEAIQYYRENAIISASHLEEKFEQLKAKYVALVSEKEGSY
;
A
#
# COMPACT_ATOMS: atom_id res chain seq x y z
N MET A 1 7.89 -21.54 13.95
CA MET A 1 7.29 -20.69 12.90
C MET A 1 7.95 -21.10 11.59
N GLU A 2 7.17 -21.56 10.63
CA GLU A 2 7.67 -22.01 9.33
C GLU A 2 7.77 -20.78 8.41
N LEU A 3 8.98 -20.46 7.94
CA LEU A 3 9.20 -19.29 7.09
C LEU A 3 8.63 -19.53 5.68
N MET A 4 8.09 -18.48 5.06
CA MET A 4 7.58 -18.60 3.70
C MET A 4 8.68 -18.98 2.69
N PRO A 5 8.39 -19.86 1.71
CA PRO A 5 9.30 -20.13 0.60
C PRO A 5 9.66 -18.84 -0.15
N PHE A 6 10.90 -18.73 -0.61
CA PHE A 6 11.40 -17.53 -1.30
C PHE A 6 10.51 -17.09 -2.48
N SER A 7 9.98 -18.04 -3.26
CA SER A 7 9.07 -17.74 -4.38
C SER A 7 7.76 -17.11 -3.92
N ALA A 8 7.21 -17.55 -2.78
CA ALA A 8 6.00 -16.97 -2.19
C ALA A 8 6.28 -15.56 -1.66
N VAL A 9 7.43 -15.36 -1.01
CA VAL A 9 7.90 -14.04 -0.56
C VAL A 9 8.01 -13.08 -1.76
N GLN A 10 8.70 -13.48 -2.82
CA GLN A 10 8.89 -12.64 -4.00
C GLN A 10 7.56 -12.32 -4.71
N PHE A 11 6.64 -13.29 -4.79
CA PHE A 11 5.32 -13.09 -5.35
C PHE A 11 4.51 -12.07 -4.54
N LEU A 12 4.45 -12.24 -3.21
CA LEU A 12 3.75 -11.32 -2.31
C LEU A 12 4.34 -9.91 -2.38
N TYR A 13 5.67 -9.79 -2.31
CA TYR A 13 6.35 -8.49 -2.42
C TYR A 13 5.95 -7.74 -3.69
N ASN A 14 6.02 -8.43 -4.84
CA ASN A 14 5.66 -7.84 -6.12
C ASN A 14 4.17 -7.51 -6.21
N GLY A 15 3.31 -8.35 -5.64
CA GLY A 15 1.87 -8.12 -5.58
C GLY A 15 1.52 -6.87 -4.77
N ILE A 16 2.09 -6.73 -3.57
CA ILE A 16 1.91 -5.56 -2.72
C ILE A 16 2.43 -4.30 -3.41
N SER A 17 3.64 -4.35 -3.96
CA SER A 17 4.24 -3.21 -4.67
C SER A 17 3.38 -2.74 -5.85
N LYS A 18 2.88 -3.66 -6.68
CA LYS A 18 1.98 -3.34 -7.79
C LYS A 18 0.63 -2.78 -7.32
N GLN A 19 0.12 -3.26 -6.19
CA GLN A 19 -1.13 -2.75 -5.63
C GLN A 19 -0.94 -1.31 -5.14
N ILE A 20 0.21 -0.99 -4.53
CA ILE A 20 0.56 0.40 -4.18
C ILE A 20 0.55 1.28 -5.43
N ASP A 21 1.24 0.86 -6.50
CA ASP A 21 1.30 1.63 -7.77
C ASP A 21 -0.10 1.83 -8.38
N CYS A 22 -0.97 0.82 -8.30
CA CYS A 22 -2.35 0.90 -8.78
C CYS A 22 -3.18 1.91 -7.97
N VAL A 23 -3.08 1.89 -6.64
CA VAL A 23 -3.81 2.84 -5.79
C VAL A 23 -3.30 4.27 -5.98
N GLU A 24 -1.99 4.43 -6.19
CA GLU A 24 -1.39 5.72 -6.54
C GLU A 24 -2.03 6.31 -7.81
N GLN A 25 -2.20 5.50 -8.85
CA GLN A 25 -2.90 5.91 -10.08
C GLN A 25 -4.39 6.23 -9.83
N LEU A 26 -5.06 5.45 -8.98
CA LEU A 26 -6.48 5.71 -8.65
C LEU A 26 -6.68 7.04 -7.90
N ILE A 27 -5.72 7.42 -7.06
CA ILE A 27 -5.70 8.73 -6.39
C ILE A 27 -5.61 9.84 -7.44
N ASP A 28 -4.71 9.68 -8.42
CA ASP A 28 -4.49 10.68 -9.48
C ASP A 28 -5.70 10.80 -10.44
N ASP A 29 -6.39 9.69 -10.74
CA ASP A 29 -7.40 9.64 -11.80
C ASP A 29 -8.85 9.84 -11.33
N PHE A 30 -9.27 9.30 -10.17
CA PHE A 30 -10.70 9.09 -9.87
C PHE A 30 -11.19 9.64 -8.53
N GLY A 31 -10.31 9.93 -7.56
CA GLY A 31 -10.68 10.56 -6.28
C GLY A 31 -11.83 9.90 -5.51
N ASN A 32 -12.09 8.60 -5.69
CA ASN A 32 -13.10 7.85 -4.93
C ASN A 32 -12.54 7.43 -3.58
N ASP A 33 -12.81 8.24 -2.55
CA ASP A 33 -12.17 8.14 -1.25
C ASP A 33 -12.47 6.80 -0.55
N ASP A 34 -13.71 6.31 -0.60
CA ASP A 34 -14.11 5.02 0.03
C ASP A 34 -13.36 3.82 -0.57
N LEU A 35 -13.21 3.80 -1.89
CA LEU A 35 -12.48 2.74 -2.57
C LEU A 35 -10.99 2.80 -2.22
N ILE A 36 -10.40 4.00 -2.26
CA ILE A 36 -8.99 4.21 -1.97
C ILE A 36 -8.68 3.81 -0.52
N GLU A 37 -9.49 4.25 0.45
CA GLU A 37 -9.32 3.91 1.86
C GLU A 37 -9.36 2.40 2.11
N LYS A 38 -10.32 1.69 1.48
CA LYS A 38 -10.41 0.23 1.56
C LYS A 38 -9.15 -0.45 1.00
N GLN A 39 -8.63 0.02 -0.12
CA GLN A 39 -7.41 -0.53 -0.72
C GLN A 39 -6.18 -0.24 0.16
N MET A 40 -6.07 0.97 0.70
CA MET A 40 -5.00 1.36 1.64
C MET A 40 -4.96 0.43 2.85
N LYS A 41 -6.12 0.12 3.45
CA LYS A 41 -6.21 -0.83 4.56
C LYS A 41 -5.73 -2.22 4.16
N GLY A 42 -6.15 -2.73 3.00
CA GLY A 42 -5.72 -4.04 2.51
C GLY A 42 -4.21 -4.12 2.25
N ILE A 43 -3.62 -3.05 1.70
CA ILE A 43 -2.16 -2.96 1.52
C ILE A 43 -1.44 -2.99 2.87
N TYR A 44 -1.93 -2.22 3.86
CA TYR A 44 -1.34 -2.22 5.20
C TYR A 44 -1.32 -3.62 5.83
N GLU A 45 -2.46 -4.32 5.81
CA GLU A 45 -2.58 -5.69 6.34
C GLU A 45 -1.63 -6.66 5.62
N ALA A 46 -1.51 -6.54 4.29
CA ALA A 46 -0.58 -7.36 3.51
C ALA A 46 0.90 -7.08 3.85
N ILE A 47 1.27 -5.82 4.09
CA ILE A 47 2.63 -5.45 4.53
C ILE A 47 2.91 -6.02 5.92
N GLN A 48 1.97 -5.93 6.87
CA GLN A 48 2.15 -6.52 8.20
C GLN A 48 2.33 -8.05 8.11
N TYR A 49 1.48 -8.72 7.35
CA TYR A 49 1.61 -10.16 7.10
C TYR A 49 2.98 -10.49 6.49
N TYR A 50 3.41 -9.74 5.47
CA TYR A 50 4.72 -9.93 4.85
C TYR A 50 5.85 -9.76 5.87
N ARG A 51 5.81 -8.71 6.69
CA ARG A 51 6.83 -8.41 7.71
C ARG A 51 6.98 -9.53 8.74
N GLU A 52 5.87 -10.16 9.13
CA GLU A 52 5.86 -11.23 10.13
C GLU A 52 6.28 -12.59 9.58
N ASN A 53 6.10 -12.84 8.29
CA ASN A 53 6.21 -14.18 7.70
C ASN A 53 7.33 -14.31 6.65
N ALA A 54 7.89 -13.20 6.15
CA ALA A 54 8.96 -13.20 5.16
C ALA A 54 10.34 -13.11 5.80
N ILE A 55 11.31 -13.79 5.18
CA ILE A 55 12.74 -13.66 5.55
C ILE A 55 13.38 -12.36 5.04
N ILE A 56 12.75 -11.70 4.06
CA ILE A 56 13.25 -10.49 3.43
C ILE A 56 12.57 -9.27 4.08
N SER A 57 13.32 -8.19 4.25
CA SER A 57 12.81 -6.95 4.84
C SER A 57 11.61 -6.38 4.08
N ALA A 58 10.65 -5.86 4.85
CA ALA A 58 9.48 -5.13 4.35
C ALA A 58 9.74 -3.62 4.13
N SER A 59 10.91 -3.09 4.53
CA SER A 59 11.14 -1.63 4.65
C SER A 59 10.83 -0.83 3.39
N HIS A 60 11.10 -1.39 2.20
CA HIS A 60 10.78 -0.69 0.96
C HIS A 60 9.26 -0.62 0.69
N LEU A 61 8.51 -1.68 1.03
CA LEU A 61 7.05 -1.65 0.93
C LEU A 61 6.46 -0.67 1.94
N GLU A 62 7.00 -0.62 3.15
CA GLU A 62 6.61 0.34 4.18
C GLU A 62 6.86 1.78 3.70
N GLU A 63 8.04 2.08 3.16
CA GLU A 63 8.38 3.39 2.61
C GLU A 63 7.44 3.79 1.47
N LYS A 64 7.23 2.92 0.49
CA LYS A 64 6.29 3.17 -0.62
C LYS A 64 4.86 3.43 -0.10
N PHE A 65 4.43 2.69 0.91
CA PHE A 65 3.10 2.85 1.49
C PHE A 65 2.95 4.16 2.26
N GLU A 66 3.98 4.61 2.99
CA GLU A 66 3.96 5.93 3.65
C GLU A 66 3.91 7.09 2.63
N GLN A 67 4.63 6.97 1.51
CA GLN A 67 4.54 7.95 0.41
C GLN A 67 3.12 8.01 -0.17
N LEU A 68 2.50 6.85 -0.37
CA LEU A 68 1.11 6.76 -0.85
C LEU A 68 0.12 7.38 0.16
N LYS A 69 0.29 7.14 1.46
CA LYS A 69 -0.53 7.79 2.51
C LYS A 69 -0.41 9.31 2.45
N ALA A 70 0.81 9.83 2.34
CA ALA A 70 1.03 11.26 2.27
C ALA A 70 0.31 11.89 1.07
N LYS A 71 0.35 11.23 -0.09
CA LYS A 71 -0.41 11.66 -1.28
C LYS A 71 -1.91 11.67 -1.03
N TYR A 72 -2.46 10.61 -0.44
CA TYR A 72 -3.89 10.54 -0.13
C TYR A 72 -4.33 11.64 0.84
N VAL A 73 -3.56 11.89 1.90
CA VAL A 73 -3.86 12.98 2.87
C VAL A 73 -3.85 14.35 2.19
N ALA A 74 -2.92 14.59 1.27
CA ALA A 74 -2.87 15.83 0.50
C ALA A 74 -4.14 16.01 -0.35
N LEU A 75 -4.56 14.97 -1.08
CA LEU A 75 -5.79 14.97 -1.89
C LEU A 75 -7.03 15.31 -1.04
N VAL A 76 -7.20 14.66 0.12
CA VAL A 76 -8.34 14.90 1.01
C VAL A 76 -8.32 16.33 1.54
N SER A 77 -7.15 16.84 1.92
CA SER A 77 -6.98 18.21 2.42
C SER A 77 -7.31 19.27 1.37
N GLU A 78 -6.95 19.04 0.10
CA GLU A 78 -7.30 19.92 -1.03
C GLU A 78 -8.82 19.97 -1.29
N LYS A 79 -9.50 18.83 -1.14
CA LYS A 79 -10.96 18.74 -1.26
C LYS A 79 -11.67 19.51 -0.13
N GLU A 80 -11.16 19.44 1.09
CA GLU A 80 -11.75 20.14 2.25
C GLU A 80 -11.47 21.66 2.25
N GLY A 81 -10.35 22.10 1.67
CA GLY A 81 -9.97 23.51 1.59
C GLY A 81 -10.63 24.32 0.46
N SER A 82 -11.47 23.68 -0.37
CA SER A 82 -12.12 24.32 -1.53
C SER A 82 -13.52 24.91 -1.24
N TYR A 83 -13.85 25.19 0.02
CA TYR A 83 -15.14 25.78 0.46
C TYR A 83 -15.04 27.26 0.80
#